data_AF-A0A252B1Y6-F1
#
_entry.id   AF-A0A252B1Y6-F1
#
_cell.length_a   1.000
_cell.length_b   1.000
_cell.length_c   1.000
_cell.angle_alpha   90.00
_cell.angle_beta   90.00
_cell.angle_gamma   90.00
#
_symmetry.space_group_name_H-M   'P 1'
#
loop_
_entity.id
_entity.type
_entity.pdbx_description
1 polymer ?
#
loop_
_entity_poly.entity_id
_entity_poly.type
_entity_poly.pdbx_seq_one_letter_code
_entity_poly.pdbx_strand_id
1 'polypeptide(L)'
;MKLVTLVNIILNRPNDFGGFQSSISNGFLKERKATVIVQGDQPGDILEKVKELALQHGGNENQINSLVVSTPFSSRDGMIHFKEGNDFFHGIQYGNDYAVCDVYSALEIDGRYFRLQEVDINS
;
A
#
# COMPACT_ATOMS: atom_id res chain seq x y z
N MET A 1 22.77 -6.26 12.39
CA MET A 1 21.78 -7.06 11.64
C MET A 1 20.50 -7.16 12.44
N LYS A 2 19.35 -6.85 11.85
CA LYS A 2 18.05 -6.87 12.53
C LYS A 2 16.96 -7.39 11.58
N LEU A 3 16.05 -8.21 12.10
CA LEU A 3 14.83 -8.58 11.38
C LEU A 3 13.82 -7.44 11.47
N VAL A 4 13.28 -7.02 10.33
CA VAL A 4 12.28 -5.94 10.22
C VAL A 4 11.15 -6.38 9.29
N THR A 5 9.99 -5.72 9.40
CA THR A 5 8.91 -5.86 8.42
C THR A 5 8.96 -4.65 7.50
N LEU A 6 9.12 -4.90 6.20
CA LEU A 6 9.05 -3.88 5.17
C LEU A 6 7.71 -3.94 4.47
N VAL A 7 7.20 -2.76 4.15
CA VAL A 7 5.98 -2.60 3.38
C VAL A 7 6.28 -1.70 2.21
N ASN A 8 6.12 -2.24 1.01
CA ASN A 8 6.10 -1.44 -0.21
C ASN A 8 4.66 -1.01 -0.47
N ILE A 9 4.36 0.26 -0.19
CA ILE A 9 3.05 0.87 -0.36
C ILE A 9 3.00 1.52 -1.74
N ILE A 10 1.93 1.25 -2.49
CA ILE A 10 1.60 1.91 -3.76
C ILE A 10 0.22 2.56 -3.62
N LEU A 11 0.13 3.87 -3.83
CA LEU A 11 -1.13 4.62 -3.83
C LEU A 11 -1.65 4.77 -5.26
N ASN A 12 -2.82 4.20 -5.54
CA ASN A 12 -3.43 4.25 -6.87
C ASN A 12 -4.31 5.49 -7.08
N ARG A 13 -5.00 5.98 -6.04
CA ARG A 13 -6.03 7.04 -6.16
C ARG A 13 -5.96 8.15 -5.10
N PRO A 14 -4.83 8.88 -4.94
CA PRO A 14 -4.80 9.93 -3.93
C PRO A 14 -5.72 11.13 -4.24
N ASN A 15 -6.08 11.40 -5.51
CA ASN A 15 -6.71 12.68 -5.91
C ASN A 15 -8.05 12.56 -6.67
N ASP A 16 -8.84 11.49 -6.50
CA ASP A 16 -10.10 11.34 -7.26
C ASP A 16 -11.23 12.24 -6.71
N PHE A 17 -11.08 13.55 -6.94
CA PHE A 17 -12.20 14.43 -7.28
C PHE A 17 -12.39 14.35 -8.80
N GLY A 18 -13.23 13.41 -9.25
CA GLY A 18 -13.94 13.47 -10.53
C GLY A 18 -13.11 13.64 -11.82
N GLY A 19 -12.91 12.52 -12.52
CA GLY A 19 -12.74 12.53 -13.97
C GLY A 19 -11.32 12.37 -14.48
N PHE A 20 -11.23 11.75 -15.66
CA PHE A 20 -10.05 11.75 -16.52
C PHE A 20 -9.32 13.10 -16.48
N GLN A 21 -8.21 13.18 -15.76
CA GLN A 21 -7.24 14.25 -15.92
C GLN A 21 -5.87 13.65 -16.19
N SER A 22 -5.62 13.46 -17.49
CA SER A 22 -4.31 13.63 -18.10
C SER A 22 -3.83 15.06 -17.83
N SER A 23 -3.39 15.34 -16.60
CA SER A 23 -2.81 16.63 -16.24
C SER A 23 -1.29 16.54 -16.42
N ILE A 24 -0.83 17.09 -17.53
CA ILE A 24 0.54 17.53 -17.76
C ILE A 24 0.85 18.57 -16.66
N SER A 25 1.49 18.15 -15.57
CA SER A 25 2.08 19.07 -14.60
C SER A 25 3.60 18.96 -14.68
N ASN A 26 4.23 20.00 -15.24
CA ASN A 26 5.65 20.25 -15.08
C ASN A 26 5.97 20.43 -13.59
N GLY A 27 6.60 19.43 -12.98
CA GLY A 27 7.06 19.46 -11.60
C GLY A 27 7.00 18.05 -11.01
N PHE A 28 8.16 17.42 -10.86
CA PHE A 28 8.42 16.14 -10.18
C PHE A 28 7.16 15.41 -9.71
N LEU A 29 6.64 14.48 -10.52
CA LEU A 29 5.71 13.47 -10.05
C LEU A 29 6.40 12.73 -8.90
N LYS A 30 6.15 13.14 -7.64
CA LYS A 30 6.59 12.38 -6.48
C LYS A 30 6.06 10.98 -6.67
N GLU A 31 6.96 10.00 -6.79
CA GLU A 31 6.58 8.60 -6.94
C GLU A 31 5.56 8.27 -5.84
N ARG A 32 4.37 7.81 -6.22
CA ARG A 32 3.27 7.47 -5.30
C ARG A 32 3.48 6.10 -4.65
N LYS A 33 4.74 5.78 -4.38
CA LYS A 33 5.18 4.54 -3.75
C LYS A 33 6.17 4.89 -2.66
N ALA A 34 6.09 4.16 -1.55
CA ALA A 34 7.05 4.29 -0.47
C ALA A 34 7.35 2.92 0.11
N THR A 35 8.59 2.70 0.48
CA THR A 35 8.98 1.55 1.29
C THR A 35 9.20 2.01 2.71
N VAL A 36 8.42 1.47 3.64
CA VAL A 36 8.46 1.85 5.06
C VAL A 36 8.72 0.62 5.93
N ILE A 37 9.38 0.85 7.07
CA ILE A 37 9.52 -0.15 8.12
C ILE A 37 8.31 -0.02 9.05
N VAL A 38 7.66 -1.13 9.35
CA VAL A 38 6.52 -1.21 10.28
C VAL A 38 6.87 -2.14 11.45
N GLN A 39 6.19 -1.92 12.59
CA GLN A 39 6.41 -2.72 13.80
C GLN A 39 5.65 -4.06 13.78
N GLY A 40 4.58 -4.14 12.98
CA GLY A 40 3.77 -5.34 12.79
C GLY A 40 3.38 -5.54 11.33
N ASP A 41 2.88 -6.72 11.01
CA ASP A 41 2.45 -7.13 9.66
C ASP A 41 0.91 -7.10 9.51
N GLN A 42 0.21 -6.60 10.52
CA GLN A 42 -1.25 -6.58 10.52
C GLN A 42 -1.78 -5.42 9.68
N PRO A 43 -2.96 -5.56 9.06
CA PRO A 43 -3.55 -4.51 8.26
C PRO A 43 -3.71 -3.16 8.99
N GLY A 44 -3.93 -3.18 10.31
CA GLY A 44 -4.04 -1.96 11.13
C GLY A 44 -2.75 -1.15 11.19
N ASP A 45 -1.61 -1.81 11.41
CA ASP A 45 -0.29 -1.16 11.48
C ASP A 45 0.09 -0.52 10.13
N ILE A 46 -0.30 -1.18 9.06
CA ILE A 46 0.00 -0.76 7.69
C ILE A 46 -0.95 0.35 7.25
N LEU A 47 -2.21 0.31 7.68
CA LEU A 47 -3.20 1.34 7.37
C LEU A 47 -2.74 2.72 7.82
N GLU A 48 -2.18 2.85 9.03
CA GLU A 48 -1.67 4.13 9.51
C GLU A 48 -0.61 4.72 8.58
N LYS A 49 0.29 3.89 8.05
CA LYS A 49 1.31 4.31 7.08
C LYS A 49 0.75 4.64 5.71
N VAL A 50 -0.26 3.92 5.26
CA VAL A 50 -1.01 4.27 4.04
C VAL A 50 -1.67 5.63 4.20
N LYS A 51 -2.31 5.92 5.34
CA LYS A 51 -2.94 7.21 5.61
C LYS A 51 -1.92 8.35 5.64
N GLU A 52 -0.79 8.16 6.34
CA GLU A 52 0.31 9.13 6.41
C GLU A 52 0.82 9.48 5.00
N LEU A 53 1.12 8.44 4.19
CA LEU A 53 1.58 8.64 2.81
C LEU A 53 0.51 9.31 1.95
N ALA A 54 -0.75 8.90 2.06
CA ALA A 54 -1.85 9.50 1.30
C ALA A 54 -2.02 10.99 1.58
N LEU A 55 -1.95 11.41 2.85
CA LEU A 55 -2.01 12.82 3.25
C LEU A 55 -0.83 13.62 2.72
N GLN A 56 0.39 13.07 2.78
CA GLN A 56 1.60 13.70 2.21
C GLN A 56 1.50 13.93 0.69
N HIS A 57 0.69 13.11 0.02
CA HIS A 57 0.43 13.19 -1.42
C HIS A 57 -0.86 13.96 -1.77
N GLY A 58 -1.48 14.62 -0.79
CA GLY A 58 -2.63 15.51 -0.99
C GLY A 58 -3.99 14.81 -1.00
N GLY A 59 -4.07 13.59 -0.49
CA GLY A 59 -5.34 12.86 -0.42
C GLY A 59 -6.32 13.45 0.59
N ASN A 60 -7.61 13.21 0.33
CA ASN A 60 -8.70 13.74 1.13
C ASN A 60 -8.85 12.99 2.46
N GLU A 61 -8.83 13.70 3.59
CA GLU A 61 -8.95 13.11 4.93
C GLU A 61 -10.19 12.24 5.11
N ASN A 62 -11.35 12.63 4.56
CA ASN A 62 -12.59 11.85 4.71
C ASN A 62 -12.53 10.53 3.93
N GLN A 63 -11.97 10.55 2.71
CA GLN A 63 -11.75 9.35 1.91
C GLN A 63 -10.73 8.42 2.60
N ILE A 64 -9.60 8.97 3.02
CA ILE A 64 -8.51 8.24 3.71
C ILE A 64 -9.01 7.62 5.02
N ASN A 65 -9.85 8.31 5.77
CA ASN A 65 -10.42 7.79 7.01
C ASN A 65 -11.49 6.71 6.78
N SER A 66 -12.06 6.64 5.59
CA SER A 66 -13.01 5.59 5.20
C SER A 66 -12.32 4.31 4.69
N LEU A 67 -10.98 4.27 4.61
CA LEU A 67 -10.27 3.13 4.07
C LEU A 67 -10.48 1.86 4.90
N VAL A 68 -10.81 0.78 4.21
CA VAL A 68 -10.99 -0.56 4.77
C VAL A 68 -10.16 -1.57 4.01
N VAL A 69 -9.82 -2.67 4.66
CA VAL A 69 -9.09 -3.78 4.02
C VAL A 69 -9.98 -4.41 2.94
N SER A 70 -9.42 -4.61 1.75
CA SER A 70 -9.99 -5.42 0.68
C SER A 70 -9.19 -6.71 0.51
N THR A 71 -9.88 -7.79 0.16
CA THR A 71 -9.29 -9.10 -0.12
C THR A 71 -9.69 -9.55 -1.53
N PRO A 72 -9.06 -9.01 -2.59
CA PRO A 72 -9.33 -9.48 -3.94
C PRO A 72 -8.96 -10.97 -4.09
N PHE A 73 -9.75 -11.71 -4.88
CA PHE A 73 -9.55 -13.15 -5.10
C PHE A 73 -8.16 -13.55 -5.62
N SER A 74 -7.41 -12.61 -6.19
CA SER A 74 -6.07 -12.82 -6.74
C SER A 74 -4.95 -12.19 -5.89
N SER A 75 -5.21 -11.84 -4.63
CA SER A 75 -4.17 -11.38 -3.72
C SER A 75 -3.14 -12.48 -3.50
N ARG A 76 -1.88 -12.14 -3.73
CA ARG A 76 -0.76 -13.00 -3.35
C ARG A 76 -0.54 -12.93 -1.84
N ASP A 77 0.05 -13.97 -1.26
CA ASP A 77 0.48 -13.91 0.13
C ASP A 77 1.40 -12.72 0.38
N GLY A 78 1.20 -12.05 1.52
CA GLY A 78 1.89 -10.81 1.86
C GLY A 78 1.31 -9.54 1.23
N MET A 79 0.27 -9.64 0.38
CA MET A 79 -0.38 -8.46 -0.18
C MET A 79 -1.56 -8.01 0.68
N ILE A 80 -1.57 -6.73 1.06
CA ILE A 80 -2.71 -6.08 1.71
C ILE A 80 -3.23 -4.98 0.82
N HIS A 81 -4.54 -4.99 0.59
CA HIS A 81 -5.21 -4.02 -0.25
C HIS A 81 -6.14 -3.17 0.61
N PHE A 82 -6.23 -1.88 0.28
CA PHE A 82 -7.15 -0.96 0.93
C PHE A 82 -8.04 -0.29 -0.10
N LYS A 83 -9.34 -0.20 0.21
CA LYS A 83 -10.35 0.48 -0.62
C LYS A 83 -11.14 1.48 0.22
N GLU A 84 -11.78 2.45 -0.43
CA GLU A 84 -12.71 3.36 0.24
C GLU A 84 -13.97 2.61 0.69
N GLY A 85 -14.40 2.82 1.93
CA GLY A 85 -15.55 2.13 2.52
C GLY A 85 -16.91 2.55 1.92
N ASN A 86 -16.97 3.71 1.28
CA ASN A 86 -18.18 4.23 0.63
C ASN A 86 -18.33 3.76 -0.84
N ASP A 87 -17.48 2.85 -1.32
CA ASP A 87 -17.64 2.26 -2.65
C ASP A 87 -18.79 1.24 -2.61
N PHE A 88 -20.02 1.73 -2.86
CA PHE A 88 -21.29 0.97 -2.83
C PHE A 88 -21.36 -0.18 -3.86
N PHE A 89 -20.36 -0.33 -4.72
CA PHE A 89 -20.23 -1.50 -5.56
C PHE A 89 -19.69 -2.67 -4.74
N HIS A 90 -20.62 -3.38 -4.07
CA HIS A 90 -20.43 -4.69 -3.44
C HIS A 90 -20.14 -5.81 -4.46
N GLY A 91 -19.26 -5.57 -5.44
CA GLY A 91 -18.96 -6.51 -6.48
C GLY A 91 -17.55 -6.31 -7.01
N ILE A 92 -16.64 -7.21 -6.62
CA ILE A 92 -15.60 -7.81 -7.48
C ILE A 92 -15.01 -6.88 -8.56
N GLN A 93 -14.66 -5.63 -8.22
CA GLN A 93 -14.02 -4.73 -9.17
C GLN A 93 -12.51 -4.87 -9.05
N TYR A 94 -11.93 -5.55 -10.03
CA TYR A 94 -10.50 -5.56 -10.29
C TYR A 94 -10.02 -4.11 -10.50
N GLY A 95 -9.03 -3.67 -9.71
CA GLY A 95 -8.33 -2.39 -9.94
C GLY A 95 -8.91 -1.15 -9.26
N ASN A 96 -9.80 -1.29 -8.26
CA ASN A 96 -10.34 -0.17 -7.48
C ASN A 96 -9.66 0.08 -6.13
N ASP A 97 -8.63 -0.69 -5.77
CA ASP A 97 -7.94 -0.47 -4.50
C ASP A 97 -7.30 0.92 -4.47
N TYR A 98 -7.58 1.67 -3.42
CA TYR A 98 -6.96 2.95 -3.12
C TYR A 98 -5.44 2.78 -2.93
N ALA A 99 -5.05 1.74 -2.20
CA ALA A 99 -3.66 1.39 -1.96
C ALA A 99 -3.44 -0.12 -2.02
N VAL A 100 -2.25 -0.50 -2.48
CA VAL A 100 -1.77 -1.88 -2.53
C VAL A 100 -0.43 -1.92 -1.80
N CYS A 101 -0.29 -2.86 -0.86
CA CYS A 101 0.87 -3.00 0.01
C CYS A 101 1.46 -4.39 -0.14
N ASP A 102 2.73 -4.50 -0.54
CA ASP A 102 3.52 -5.75 -0.48
C ASP A 102 4.29 -5.77 0.84
N VAL A 103 3.89 -6.67 1.73
CA VAL A 103 4.40 -6.85 3.09
C VAL A 103 5.32 -8.05 3.10
N TYR A 104 6.56 -7.86 3.54
CA TYR A 104 7.51 -8.95 3.65
C TYR A 104 8.50 -8.73 4.79
N SER A 105 8.90 -9.84 5.42
CA SER A 105 10.03 -9.82 6.34
C SER A 105 11.31 -9.52 5.57
N ALA A 106 12.16 -8.68 6.17
CA ALA A 106 13.43 -8.30 5.61
C ALA A 106 14.52 -8.26 6.67
N LEU A 107 15.76 -8.44 6.21
CA LEU A 107 16.95 -8.33 7.03
C LEU A 107 17.62 -6.99 6.78
N GLU A 108 17.82 -6.20 7.83
CA GLU A 108 18.57 -4.93 7.78
C GLU A 108 20.03 -5.17 8.16
N ILE A 109 20.95 -4.79 7.27
CA ILE A 109 22.41 -4.82 7.48
C ILE A 109 22.99 -3.53 6.92
N ASP A 110 23.58 -2.70 7.79
CA ASP A 110 24.27 -1.46 7.42
C ASP A 110 23.44 -0.54 6.49
N GLY A 111 22.15 -0.37 6.81
CA GLY A 111 21.20 0.44 6.04
C GLY A 111 20.72 -0.18 4.72
N ARG A 112 21.09 -1.44 4.44
CA ARG A 112 20.59 -2.22 3.30
C ARG A 112 19.55 -3.22 3.78
N TYR A 113 18.59 -3.50 2.92
CA TYR A 113 17.47 -4.38 3.23
C TYR A 113 17.40 -5.54 2.25
N PHE A 114 17.23 -6.75 2.79
CA PHE A 114 17.15 -7.98 2.01
C PHE A 114 15.81 -8.65 2.31
N ARG A 115 14.95 -8.81 1.30
CA ARG A 115 13.70 -9.57 1.43
C ARG A 115 14.04 -11.01 1.78
N LEU A 116 13.41 -11.53 2.82
CA LEU A 116 13.52 -12.93 3.18
C LEU A 116 12.53 -13.74 2.35
N GLN A 117 13.00 -14.86 1.84
CA GLN A 117 12.20 -15.85 1.14
C GLN A 117 12.52 -17.21 1.75
N GLU A 118 11.49 -17.93 2.13
CA GLU A 118 11.64 -19.31 2.55
C GLU A 118 12.06 -20.15 1.34
N VAL A 119 13.08 -20.98 1.53
CA VAL A 119 13.56 -21.93 0.53
C VAL A 119 13.31 -23.32 1.10
N ASP A 120 12.42 -24.07 0.48
CA ASP A 120 12.26 -25.48 0.80
C ASP A 120 13.44 -26.26 0.21
N ILE A 121 14.15 -27.01 1.06
CA ILE A 121 15.36 -27.76 0.71
C ILE A 121 15.00 -29.23 0.42
N ASN A 122 13.76 -29.64 0.65
CA ASN A 122 13.32 -31.04 0.54
C ASN A 122 12.26 -31.28 -0.56
N SER A 123 12.11 -30.35 -1.51
CA SER A 123 11.20 -30.48 -2.65
C SER A 123 11.65 -31.53 -3.67
#